data_AF-A0A4R4Z4K5-F1
#
_entry.id   AF-A0A4R4Z4K5-F1
#
_cell.length_a   1.000
_cell.length_b   1.000
_cell.length_c   1.000
_cell.angle_alpha   90.00
_cell.angle_beta   90.00
_cell.angle_gamma   90.00
#
_symmetry.space_group_name_H-M   'P 1'
#
loop_
_entity.id
_entity.type
_entity.pdbx_description
1 polymer ?
#
loop_
_entity_poly.entity_id
_entity_poly.type
_entity_poly.pdbx_seq_one_letter_code
_entity_poly.pdbx_strand_id
1 'polypeptide(L)'
;MSFTDRQLVEYLPQAQARWQRALMERRRLSTAERLLRARRCSYCASWSDMSATHCAGCRRRFTVADDTEWDATVSRASATVAEAEAVLADLARGVMLERLNGVSHG
;
A
#
# COMPACT_ATOMS: atom_id res chain seq x y z
N MET A 1 -19.66 7.45 27.15
CA MET A 1 -20.52 6.71 26.21
C MET A 1 -20.22 5.23 26.36
N SER A 2 -21.21 4.42 26.73
CA SER A 2 -21.09 2.96 26.71
C SER A 2 -21.74 2.41 25.43
N PHE A 3 -21.07 1.50 24.74
CA PHE A 3 -21.66 0.78 23.62
C PHE A 3 -22.65 -0.27 24.15
N THR A 4 -23.77 -0.45 23.44
CA THR A 4 -24.66 -1.60 23.67
C THR A 4 -24.07 -2.87 23.04
N ASP A 5 -24.43 -4.04 23.57
CA ASP A 5 -24.01 -5.34 23.00
C ASP A 5 -24.38 -5.45 21.52
N ARG A 6 -25.54 -4.93 21.12
CA ARG A 6 -25.97 -4.87 19.71
C ARG A 6 -25.00 -4.04 18.85
N GLN A 7 -24.65 -2.84 19.31
CA GLN A 7 -23.68 -2.00 18.59
C GLN A 7 -22.30 -2.67 18.51
N LEU A 8 -21.89 -3.40 19.55
CA LEU A 8 -20.62 -4.16 19.53
C LEU A 8 -20.65 -5.29 18.49
N VAL A 9 -21.74 -6.07 18.44
CA VAL A 9 -21.91 -7.14 17.44
C VAL A 9 -21.87 -6.60 16.01
N GLU A 10 -22.46 -5.42 15.77
CA GLU A 10 -22.44 -4.77 14.46
C GLU A 10 -21.05 -4.18 14.13
N TYR A 11 -20.34 -3.64 15.13
CA TYR A 11 -19.06 -2.95 14.96
C TYR A 11 -17.88 -3.90 14.76
N LEU A 12 -17.79 -4.98 15.54
CA LEU A 12 -16.60 -5.85 15.59
C LEU A 12 -16.19 -6.41 14.21
N PRO A 13 -17.10 -6.94 13.37
CA PRO A 13 -16.74 -7.41 12.03
C PRO A 13 -16.20 -6.31 11.12
N GLN A 14 -16.75 -5.09 11.24
CA GLN A 14 -16.33 -3.94 10.45
C GLN A 14 -14.95 -3.46 10.86
N ALA A 15 -14.66 -3.45 12.17
CA ALA A 15 -13.34 -3.15 12.69
C ALA A 15 -12.29 -4.17 12.22
N GLN A 16 -12.64 -5.46 12.24
CA GLN A 16 -11.78 -6.52 11.71
C GLN A 16 -11.51 -6.37 10.21
N ALA A 17 -12.55 -6.17 9.40
CA ALA A 17 -12.41 -5.98 7.95
C ALA A 17 -11.55 -4.75 7.61
N ARG A 18 -11.74 -3.65 8.35
CA ARG A 18 -10.93 -2.44 8.23
C ARG A 18 -9.46 -2.71 8.53
N TRP A 19 -9.19 -3.43 9.62
CA TRP A 19 -7.83 -3.80 9.99
C TRP A 19 -7.16 -4.67 8.93
N GLN A 20 -7.86 -5.70 8.43
CA GLN A 20 -7.37 -6.56 7.36
C GLN A 20 -7.05 -5.77 6.08
N ARG A 21 -7.92 -4.82 5.69
CA ARG A 21 -7.66 -3.93 4.56
C ARG A 21 -6.44 -3.05 4.79
N ALA A 22 -6.29 -2.47 5.98
CA ALA A 22 -5.11 -1.66 6.31
C ALA A 22 -3.81 -2.48 6.21
N LEU A 23 -3.81 -3.74 6.64
CA LEU A 23 -2.65 -4.62 6.49
C LEU A 23 -2.29 -4.88 5.02
N MET A 24 -3.29 -5.06 4.15
CA MET A 24 -3.06 -5.23 2.72
C MET A 24 -2.46 -3.97 2.09
N GLU A 25 -3.02 -2.79 2.40
CA GLU A 25 -2.49 -1.51 1.90
C GLU A 25 -1.09 -1.22 2.42
N ARG A 26 -0.77 -1.56 3.68
CA ARG A 26 0.59 -1.44 4.22
C ARG A 26 1.60 -2.29 3.45
N ARG A 27 1.23 -3.51 3.05
CA ARG A 27 2.08 -4.37 2.21
C ARG A 27 2.24 -3.80 0.80
N ARG A 28 1.16 -3.28 0.22
CA ARG A 28 1.16 -2.62 -1.10
C ARG A 28 2.09 -1.41 -1.10
N LEU A 29 1.93 -0.53 -0.10
CA LEU A 29 2.78 0.65 0.13
C LEU A 29 4.25 0.26 0.27
N SER A 30 4.57 -0.67 1.18
CA SER A 30 5.95 -1.12 1.40
C SER A 30 6.62 -1.65 0.13
N THR A 31 5.87 -2.39 -0.70
CA THR A 31 6.37 -2.89 -1.98
C THR A 31 6.64 -1.76 -2.96
N ALA A 32 5.71 -0.80 -3.08
CA ALA A 32 5.85 0.35 -3.96
C ALA A 32 7.03 1.25 -3.53
N GLU A 33 7.17 1.56 -2.25
CA GLU A 33 8.30 2.32 -1.72
C GLU A 33 9.66 1.63 -1.98
N ARG A 34 9.69 0.30 -2.00
CA ARG A 34 10.91 -0.44 -2.35
C ARG A 34 11.28 -0.25 -3.81
N LEU A 35 10.29 -0.26 -4.71
CA LEU A 35 10.47 0.01 -6.14
C LEU A 35 10.97 1.44 -6.42
N LEU A 36 10.69 2.40 -5.54
CA LEU A 36 11.19 3.77 -5.64
C LEU A 36 12.64 3.94 -5.14
N ARG A 37 13.13 3.02 -4.31
CA ARG A 37 14.47 3.09 -3.68
C ARG A 37 15.49 2.17 -4.32
N ALA A 38 15.04 1.17 -5.08
CA ALA A 38 15.89 0.19 -5.71
C ALA A 38 15.26 -0.32 -7.01
N ARG A 39 16.11 -0.65 -7.99
CA ARG A 39 15.66 -1.30 -9.22
C ARG A 39 15.57 -2.81 -9.00
N ARG A 40 14.51 -3.43 -9.51
CA ARG A 40 14.32 -4.89 -9.51
C ARG A 40 14.68 -5.44 -10.88
N CYS A 41 15.60 -6.39 -10.93
CA CYS A 41 15.99 -7.01 -12.20
C CYS A 41 14.83 -7.85 -12.76
N SER A 42 14.41 -7.57 -13.99
CA SER A 42 13.36 -8.32 -14.70
C SER A 42 13.75 -9.80 -14.94
N TYR A 43 15.04 -10.09 -15.05
CA TYR A 43 15.54 -11.45 -15.33
C TYR A 43 15.61 -12.36 -14.10
N CYS A 44 16.17 -11.89 -12.98
CA CYS A 44 16.41 -12.71 -11.79
C CYS A 44 15.70 -12.22 -10.52
N ALA A 45 14.83 -11.21 -10.64
CA ALA A 45 14.07 -10.59 -9.56
C ALA A 45 14.90 -10.00 -8.39
N SER A 46 16.24 -10.00 -8.50
CA SER A 46 17.14 -9.44 -7.50
C SER A 46 17.07 -7.92 -7.47
N TRP A 47 17.26 -7.36 -6.29
CA TRP A 47 17.30 -5.92 -6.08
C TRP A 47 18.71 -5.39 -6.31
N SER A 48 18.81 -4.18 -6.83
CA SER A 48 20.07 -3.47 -7.03
C SER A 48 19.87 -1.99 -6.74
N ASP A 49 20.95 -1.31 -6.37
CA ASP A 49 20.93 0.13 -6.20
C ASP A 49 20.48 0.82 -7.50
N MET A 50 19.88 2.00 -7.36
CA MET A 50 19.33 2.76 -8.47
C MET A 50 20.40 3.14 -9.49
N SER A 51 21.61 3.45 -9.02
CA SER A 51 22.77 3.80 -9.85
C SER A 51 23.56 2.58 -10.36
N ALA A 52 23.16 1.36 -10.00
CA ALA A 52 23.90 0.17 -10.41
C ALA A 52 23.83 -0.04 -11.92
N THR A 53 24.98 -0.25 -12.55
CA THR A 53 25.09 -0.58 -13.98
C THR A 53 24.92 -2.06 -14.26
N HIS A 54 25.06 -2.91 -13.24
CA HIS A 54 24.92 -4.37 -13.32
C HIS A 54 24.03 -4.87 -12.19
N CYS A 55 23.28 -5.94 -12.46
CA CYS A 55 22.46 -6.58 -11.44
C CYS A 55 23.32 -7.23 -10.35
N ALA A 56 22.96 -7.02 -9.08
CA ALA A 56 23.63 -7.66 -7.95
C ALA A 56 23.46 -9.20 -7.92
N GLY A 57 22.36 -9.72 -8.47
CA GLY A 57 22.08 -11.16 -8.52
C GLY A 57 22.71 -11.87 -9.71
N CYS A 58 22.34 -11.49 -10.93
CA CYS A 58 22.79 -12.18 -12.14
C CYS A 58 23.99 -11.53 -12.85
N ARG A 59 24.50 -10.39 -12.35
CA ARG A 59 25.65 -9.65 -12.91
C ARG A 59 25.47 -9.16 -14.36
N ARG A 60 24.31 -9.36 -14.98
CA ARG A 60 23.96 -8.80 -16.29
C ARG A 60 24.01 -7.27 -16.23
N ARG A 61 24.57 -6.64 -17.27
CA ARG A 61 24.51 -5.19 -17.45
C ARG A 61 23.07 -4.77 -17.76
N PHE A 62 22.61 -3.72 -17.08
CA PHE A 62 21.33 -3.10 -17.40
C PHE A 62 21.41 -2.35 -18.73
N THR A 63 20.37 -2.50 -19.53
CA THR A 63 20.25 -1.93 -20.87
C THR A 63 19.28 -0.76 -20.87
N VAL A 64 19.26 0.02 -21.94
CA VAL A 64 18.27 1.10 -22.14
C VAL A 64 16.84 0.56 -22.06
N ALA A 65 16.59 -0.66 -22.54
CA ALA A 65 15.27 -1.29 -22.42
C ALA A 65 14.88 -1.56 -20.94
N ASP A 66 15.84 -2.00 -20.12
CA ASP A 66 15.62 -2.21 -18.68
C ASP A 66 15.36 -0.90 -17.95
N ASP A 67 16.00 0.19 -18.38
CA ASP A 67 15.83 1.50 -17.79
C ASP A 67 14.45 2.08 -18.14
N THR A 68 13.99 1.94 -19.40
CA THR A 68 12.62 2.31 -19.81
C THR A 68 11.55 1.51 -19.05
N GLU A 69 11.74 0.20 -18.87
CA GLU A 69 10.83 -0.65 -18.08
C GLU A 69 10.80 -0.21 -16.60
N TRP A 70 11.97 0.12 -16.08
CA TRP A 70 12.12 0.58 -14.71
C TRP A 70 11.45 1.95 -14.50
N ASP A 71 11.62 2.92 -15.40
CA ASP A 71 10.93 4.22 -15.35
C ASP A 71 9.41 4.07 -15.33
N ALA A 72 8.87 3.20 -16.18
CA ALA A 72 7.44 2.88 -16.18
C ALA A 72 7.00 2.23 -14.85
N THR A 73 7.85 1.41 -14.26
CA THR A 73 7.61 0.78 -12.96
C THR A 73 7.63 1.80 -11.82
N VAL A 74 8.59 2.73 -11.82
CA VAL A 74 8.69 3.83 -10.85
C VAL A 74 7.46 4.73 -10.94
N SER A 75 7.02 5.09 -12.15
CA SER A 75 5.81 5.90 -12.36
C SER A 75 4.57 5.24 -11.73
N ARG A 76 4.37 3.93 -11.97
CA ARG A 76 3.28 3.17 -11.33
C ARG A 76 3.43 3.06 -9.82
N ALA A 77 4.66 2.89 -9.33
CA ALA A 77 4.94 2.79 -7.90
C ALA A 77 4.62 4.10 -7.17
N SER A 78 4.95 5.26 -7.76
CA SER A 78 4.61 6.57 -7.19
C SER A 78 3.10 6.76 -7.07
N ALA A 79 2.34 6.40 -8.12
CA ALA A 79 0.88 6.44 -8.05
C ALA A 79 0.32 5.49 -6.98
N THR A 80 0.92 4.29 -6.85
CA THR A 80 0.56 3.30 -5.83
C THR A 80 0.82 3.81 -4.42
N VAL A 81 1.93 4.51 -4.18
CA VAL A 81 2.23 5.13 -2.88
C VAL A 81 1.15 6.14 -2.50
N ALA A 82 0.88 7.11 -3.38
CA ALA A 82 -0.11 8.15 -3.12
C ALA A 82 -1.51 7.57 -2.83
N GLU A 83 -1.93 6.58 -3.62
CA GLU A 83 -3.23 5.94 -3.44
C GLU A 83 -3.30 5.10 -2.15
N ALA A 84 -2.26 4.33 -1.82
CA ALA A 84 -2.22 3.52 -0.60
C ALA A 84 -2.20 4.41 0.65
N GLU A 85 -1.46 5.52 0.63
CA GLU A 85 -1.45 6.51 1.71
C GLU A 85 -2.83 7.14 1.92
N ALA A 86 -3.52 7.53 0.84
CA ALA A 86 -4.87 8.06 0.91
C ALA A 86 -5.84 7.07 1.54
N VAL A 87 -5.82 5.80 1.10
CA VAL A 87 -6.68 4.73 1.66
C VAL A 87 -6.34 4.48 3.12
N LEU A 88 -5.06 4.44 3.50
CA LEU A 88 -4.66 4.26 4.90
C LEU A 88 -5.14 5.41 5.78
N ALA A 89 -5.06 6.65 5.30
CA ALA A 89 -5.58 7.82 6.00
C ALA A 89 -7.10 7.75 6.17
N ASP A 90 -7.84 7.32 5.14
CA ASP A 90 -9.29 7.08 5.22
C ASP A 90 -9.65 6.02 6.25
N LEU A 91 -8.95 4.88 6.25
CA LEU A 91 -9.18 3.79 7.20
C LEU A 91 -8.86 4.24 8.64
N ALA A 92 -7.83 5.07 8.84
CA ALA A 92 -7.45 5.62 10.13
C ALA A 92 -8.50 6.60 10.67
N ARG A 93 -9.07 7.48 9.82
CA ARG A 93 -10.14 8.41 10.21
C ARG A 93 -11.41 7.71 10.69
N GLY A 94 -11.66 6.49 10.21
CA GLY A 94 -12.72 5.63 10.74
C GLY A 94 -14.12 6.14 10.45
N VAL A 95 -14.69 5.74 9.31
CA VAL A 95 -16.04 6.14 8.86
C VAL A 95 -17.20 5.51 9.69
N MET A 96 -17.00 5.16 10.96
CA MET A 96 -18.00 4.42 11.75
C MET A 96 -18.49 5.10 13.03
N LEU A 97 -17.86 6.17 13.51
CA LEU A 97 -18.44 6.91 14.64
C LEU A 97 -19.60 7.80 14.19
N GLU A 98 -19.54 8.39 13.00
CA GLU A 98 -20.58 9.31 12.52
C GLU A 98 -21.90 8.59 12.16
N ARG A 99 -21.84 7.35 11.63
CA ARG A 99 -23.04 6.56 11.33
C ARG A 99 -23.68 5.90 12.56
N LEU A 100 -22.89 5.54 13.57
CA LEU A 100 -23.43 4.95 14.82
C LEU A 100 -23.96 6.02 15.78
N ASN A 101 -23.49 7.27 15.66
CA ASN A 101 -23.93 8.39 16.49
C ASN A 101 -25.06 9.24 15.84
N GLY A 102 -25.48 8.94 14.62
CA GLY A 102 -26.13 9.94 13.74
C GLY A 102 -27.33 9.52 12.89
N VAL A 103 -28.12 8.52 13.31
CA VAL A 103 -29.55 8.43 12.92
C VAL A 103 -30.41 8.43 14.18
N SER A 104 -30.30 9.54 14.91
CA SER A 104 -31.26 9.99 15.91
C SER A 104 -31.46 11.50 15.71
N HIS A 105 -31.97 11.87 14.54
CA HIS A 105 -32.65 13.15 14.36
C HIS A 105 -34.01 12.82 13.74
N GLY A 106 -35.06 13.27 14.43
CA GLY A 106 -36.45 12.87 14.20
C GLY A 106 -37.10 13.51 13.00
#